data_AF-A0A926WBK4-F1
#
_entry.id   AF-A0A926WBK4-F1
#
_cell.length_a   1.000
_cell.length_b   1.000
_cell.length_c   1.000
_cell.angle_alpha   90.00
_cell.angle_beta   90.00
_cell.angle_gamma   90.00
#
_symmetry.space_group_name_H-M   'P 1'
#
loop_
_entity.id
_entity.type
_entity.pdbx_description
1 polymer ?
#
loop_
_entity_poly.entity_id
_entity_poly.type
_entity_poly.pdbx_seq_one_letter_code
_entity_poly.pdbx_strand_id
1 'polypeptide(L)' 'MTEAAATLLGISAEQLRHLRRSGLFKAGHHYRDTSIPGSGKPRWQWHVERCAQALAVPPEKREIRG' A
#
# COMPACT_ATOMS: atom_id res chain seq x y z
N MET A 1 -9.04 5.46 -0.08
CA MET A 1 -9.87 4.28 0.23
C MET A 1 -9.12 3.03 -0.20
N THR A 2 -8.95 2.05 0.69
CA THR A 2 -8.14 0.85 0.40
C THR A 2 -8.79 -0.06 -0.64
N GLU A 3 -10.11 -0.26 -0.58
CA GLU A 3 -10.84 -1.12 -1.53
C GLU A 3 -10.67 -0.62 -2.98
N ALA A 4 -10.96 0.67 -3.22
CA ALA A 4 -10.80 1.27 -4.55
C ALA A 4 -9.36 1.18 -5.09
N ALA A 5 -8.35 1.40 -4.22
CA ALA A 5 -6.96 1.27 -4.61
C ALA A 5 -6.59 -0.18 -4.96
N ALA A 6 -7.09 -1.15 -4.19
CA ALA A 6 -6.86 -2.57 -4.44
C ALA A 6 -7.46 -3.01 -5.78
N THR A 7 -8.69 -2.57 -6.09
CA THR A 7 -9.32 -2.80 -7.41
C THR A 7 -8.47 -2.27 -8.56
N LEU A 8 -7.96 -1.04 -8.45
CA LEU A 8 -7.11 -0.45 -9.49
C LEU A 8 -5.75 -1.15 -9.65
N LEU A 9 -5.25 -1.77 -8.58
CA LEU A 9 -4.01 -2.55 -8.58
C LEU A 9 -4.20 -4.01 -9.01
N GLY A 10 -5.44 -4.45 -9.24
CA GLY A 10 -5.74 -5.83 -9.58
C GLY A 10 -5.46 -6.83 -8.46
N ILE A 11 -5.49 -6.39 -7.19
CA ILE A 11 -5.25 -7.23 -6.01
C ILE A 11 -6.39 -7.08 -5.00
N SER A 12 -6.47 -7.98 -4.01
CA SER A 12 -7.45 -7.83 -2.92
C SER A 12 -7.02 -6.75 -1.92
N ALA A 13 -7.99 -6.15 -1.22
CA ALA A 13 -7.67 -5.18 -0.16
C ALA A 13 -6.90 -5.82 1.00
N GLU A 14 -7.08 -7.12 1.25
CA GLU A 14 -6.28 -7.86 2.21
C GLU A 14 -4.82 -8.00 1.75
N GLN A 15 -4.59 -8.35 0.48
CA GLN A 15 -3.25 -8.37 -0.11
C GLN A 15 -2.59 -7.00 -0.04
N LEU A 16 -3.30 -5.92 -0.38
CA LEU A 16 -2.80 -4.55 -0.25
C LEU A 16 -2.38 -4.21 1.19
N ARG A 17 -3.19 -4.61 2.19
CA ARG A 17 -2.85 -4.44 3.61
C ARG A 17 -1.65 -5.30 4.01
N HIS A 18 -1.55 -6.53 3.51
CA HIS A 18 -0.42 -7.42 3.77
C HIS A 18 0.88 -6.86 3.21
N LEU A 19 0.91 -6.44 1.94
CA LEU A 19 2.08 -5.86 1.27
C LEU A 19 2.57 -4.57 1.95
N ARG A 20 1.65 -3.79 2.51
CA ARG A 20 2.00 -2.64 3.34
C ARG A 20 2.68 -3.06 4.65
N ARG A 21 2.17 -4.10 5.31
CA ARG A 21 2.78 -4.63 6.54
C ARG A 21 4.12 -5.33 6.29
N SER A 22 4.31 -5.92 5.10
CA SER A 22 5.56 -6.59 4.72
C SER A 22 6.67 -5.62 4.30
N GLY A 23 6.41 -4.31 4.27
CA GLY A 23 7.41 -3.29 3.93
C GLY A 23 7.58 -3.02 2.43
N LEU A 24 6.84 -3.70 1.54
CA LEU A 24 6.90 -3.41 0.10
C LEU A 24 6.49 -1.96 -0.19
N PHE A 25 5.45 -1.49 0.49
CA PHE A 25 5.00 -0.12 0.38
C PHE A 25 5.57 0.73 1.52
N LYS A 26 6.21 1.83 1.15
CA LYS A 26 6.79 2.83 2.07
C LYS A 26 5.80 3.97 2.37
N ALA A 27 5.63 4.29 3.65
CA ALA A 27 4.86 5.45 4.08
C ALA A 27 5.48 6.76 3.53
N GLY A 28 4.65 7.74 3.18
CA GLY A 28 5.06 8.99 2.53
C GLY A 28 5.39 8.86 1.03
N HIS A 29 5.67 7.65 0.53
CA HIS A 29 5.96 7.43 -0.89
C HIS A 29 4.83 6.71 -1.62
N HIS A 30 4.38 5.56 -1.09
CA HIS A 30 3.35 4.71 -1.68
C HIS A 30 1.98 4.95 -1.05
N TYR A 31 1.95 5.34 0.22
CA TYR A 31 0.73 5.67 0.93
C TYR A 31 1.00 6.70 2.02
N ARG A 32 -0.06 7.36 2.50
CA ARG A 32 -0.03 8.21 3.69
C ARG A 32 -1.21 7.90 4.61
N ASP A 33 -0.99 8.05 5.90
CA ASP A 33 -2.06 8.01 6.90
C ASP A 33 -2.85 9.32 6.81
N THR A 34 -4.16 9.21 6.64
CA THR A 34 -5.11 10.32 6.65
C THR A 34 -6.21 10.07 7.67
N SER A 35 -5.94 9.22 8.67
CA SER A 35 -6.83 9.02 9.80
C SER A 35 -6.98 10.32 10.59
N ILE A 36 -8.20 10.56 11.07
CA ILE A 36 -8.44 11.65 12.00
C ILE A 36 -8.00 11.15 13.38
N PRO A 37 -7.13 11.87 14.10
CA PRO A 37 -6.74 11.50 15.45
C PRO A 37 -7.97 11.24 16.33
N GLY A 38 -7.99 10.13 17.06
CA GLY A 38 -9.11 9.74 17.93
C GLY A 38 -10.32 9.09 17.23
N SER A 39 -10.35 9.00 15.90
CA SER A 39 -11.49 8.37 15.19
C SER A 39 -11.54 6.84 15.26
N GLY A 40 -10.48 6.19 15.77
CA GLY A 40 -10.37 4.73 15.88
C GLY A 40 -10.33 3.96 14.55
N LYS A 41 -10.49 4.66 13.40
CA LYS A 41 -10.55 4.05 12.07
C LYS A 41 -9.37 4.51 11.22
N PRO A 42 -8.41 3.62 10.89
CA PRO A 42 -7.29 3.99 10.04
C PRO A 42 -7.80 4.28 8.62
N ARG A 43 -7.36 5.40 8.06
CA ARG A 43 -7.64 5.78 6.68
C ARG A 43 -6.33 5.97 5.94
N TRP A 44 -6.20 5.26 4.82
CA TRP A 44 -5.02 5.31 3.98
C TRP A 44 -5.37 5.94 2.64
N GLN A 45 -4.53 6.88 2.23
CA GLN A 45 -4.48 7.36 0.86
C GLN A 45 -3.33 6.69 0.14
N TRP A 46 -3.64 6.05 -0.98
CA TRP A 46 -2.69 5.25 -1.77
C TRP A 46 -2.29 5.98 -3.04
N HIS A 47 -1.01 5.94 -3.37
CA HIS A 47 -0.48 6.37 -4.66
C HIS A 47 -0.44 5.16 -5.59
N VAL A 48 -1.55 4.93 -6.32
CA VAL A 48 -1.78 3.72 -7.11
C VAL A 48 -0.66 3.48 -8.13
N GLU A 49 -0.24 4.50 -8.87
CA GLU A 49 0.84 4.37 -9.88
C GLU A 49 2.15 3.86 -9.27
N ARG A 50 2.55 4.41 -8.13
CA ARG A 50 3.76 3.98 -7.41
C ARG A 50 3.63 2.57 -6.85
N CYS A 51 2.44 2.23 -6.35
CA CYS A 51 2.17 0.86 -5.89
C CYS A 51 2.24 -0.15 -7.06
N ALA A 52 1.70 0.21 -8.22
CA ALA A 52 1.76 -0.62 -9.43
C ALA A 52 3.21 -0.83 -9.90
N GLN A 53 4.03 0.23 -9.90
CA GLN A 53 5.46 0.13 -10.21
C GLN A 53 6.18 -0.82 -9.26
N ALA A 54 5.95 -0.72 -7.95
CA ALA A 54 6.55 -1.62 -6.96
C ALA A 54 6.10 -3.09 -7.15
N LEU A 55 4.84 -3.32 -7.57
CA LEU A 55 4.33 -4.66 -7.86
C LEU A 55 4.93 -5.25 -9.14
N ALA A 56 5.22 -4.43 -10.14
CA ALA A 56 5.86 -4.85 -11.38
C ALA A 56 7.32 -5.30 -11.18
N VAL A 57 7.99 -4.83 -10.12
CA VAL A 57 9.33 -5.33 -9.76
C VAL A 57 9.22 -6.80 -9.32
N PRO A 58 9.95 -7.75 -9.93
CA PRO A 58 9.94 -9.14 -9.51
C PRO A 58 10.36 -9.30 -8.04
N PRO A 59 9.79 -10.24 -7.27
CA PRO A 59 10.10 -10.44 -5.85
C PRO A 59 11.61 -10.54 -5.55
N GLU A 60 12.35 -11.22 -6.43
CA GLU A 60 13.80 -11.42 -6.33
C GLU A 60 14.62 -10.12 -6.36
N LYS A 61 14.05 -9.05 -6.94
CA LYS A 61 14.68 -7.73 -7.06
C LYS A 61 14.07 -6.69 -6.12
N ARG A 62 13.07 -7.07 -5.32
CA ARG A 62 12.49 -6.17 -4.32
C ARG A 62 13.49 -6.07 -3.17
N GLU A 63 14.15 -4.92 -3.01
CA GLU A 63 14.89 -4.63 -1.79
C GLU A 63 13.90 -4.54 -0.62
N ILE A 64 13.67 -5.66 0.05
CA ILE A 64 12.97 -5.71 1.33
C ILE A 64 13.97 -5.23 2.37
N ARG A 65 14.03 -3.91 2.59
CA ARG A 65 14.70 -3.38 3.78
C ARG A 65 13.80 -3.64 4.98
N GLY A 66 14.13 -4.71 5.71
CA GLY A 66 13.62 -4.99 7.06
C GLY A 66 14.05 -3.93 8.06
#